data_AF-A0A3C0FL23-F1
#
_entry.id   AF-A0A3C0FL23-F1
#
_cell.length_a   1.000
_cell.length_b   1.000
_cell.length_c   1.000
_cell.angle_alpha   90.00
_cell.angle_beta   90.00
_cell.angle_gamma   90.00
#
_symmetry.space_group_name_H-M   'P 1'
#
loop_
_entity.id
_entity.type
_entity.pdbx_description
1 polymer ?
#
loop_
_entity_poly.entity_id
_entity_poly.type
_entity_poly.pdbx_seq_one_letter_code
_entity_poly.pdbx_strand_id
1 'polypeptide(L)'
;MKLVLTLIAAPNSNALTKAVIDNAAIALTGAGALVGDVTWLADGEACDLTFDGIPLDVADTTLAEAELPVDAITQKVATRRKKLLIADMDSTIVTGETLDELAEFAGVKDRVAA
;
A
#
# COMPACT_ATOMS: atom_id res chain seq x y z
N MET A 1 9.30 -8.97 -17.71
CA MET A 1 7.98 -9.26 -17.08
C MET A 1 7.39 -7.92 -16.67
N LYS A 2 6.11 -7.63 -16.96
CA LYS A 2 5.51 -6.37 -16.54
C LYS A 2 5.14 -6.41 -15.06
N LEU A 3 5.70 -5.46 -14.32
CA LEU A 3 5.45 -5.23 -12.91
C LEU A 3 4.76 -3.87 -12.73
N VAL A 4 4.18 -3.69 -11.55
CA VAL A 4 3.62 -2.42 -11.11
C VAL A 4 4.01 -2.19 -9.67
N LEU A 5 4.43 -0.97 -9.37
CA LEU A 5 4.59 -0.44 -8.03
C LEU A 5 3.33 0.35 -7.69
N THR A 6 2.63 -0.03 -6.64
CA THR A 6 1.53 0.75 -6.09
C THR A 6 2.08 1.51 -4.87
N LEU A 7 2.02 2.85 -4.93
CA LEU A 7 2.33 3.72 -3.80
C LEU A 7 1.02 4.11 -3.11
N ILE A 8 1.00 4.04 -1.77
CA ILE A 8 -0.20 4.32 -0.97
C ILE A 8 0.20 5.21 0.21
N ALA A 9 -0.42 6.39 0.28
CA ALA A 9 -0.32 7.29 1.42
C ALA A 9 -1.56 7.17 2.30
N ALA A 10 -1.40 7.50 3.58
CA ALA A 10 -2.52 7.63 4.49
C ALA A 10 -3.53 8.67 3.95
N PRO A 11 -4.85 8.41 4.05
CA PRO A 11 -5.85 9.34 3.55
C PRO A 11 -5.69 10.76 4.12
N ASN A 12 -5.89 11.78 3.29
CA ASN A 12 -5.71 13.19 3.63
C ASN A 12 -4.32 13.62 4.15
N SER A 13 -3.30 12.76 4.10
CA SER A 13 -1.95 13.10 4.60
C SER A 13 -1.16 14.04 3.68
N ASN A 14 -1.55 14.14 2.41
CA ASN A 14 -0.77 14.79 1.33
C ASN A 14 0.67 14.22 1.17
N ALA A 15 0.93 13.02 1.68
CA ALA A 15 2.28 12.44 1.65
C ALA A 15 2.69 11.97 0.25
N LEU A 16 1.74 11.55 -0.60
CA LEU A 16 2.03 11.12 -1.97
C LEU A 16 2.18 12.31 -2.91
N THR A 17 3.35 12.93 -2.85
CA THR A 17 3.72 14.05 -3.73
C THR A 17 4.40 13.57 -5.00
N LYS A 18 4.47 14.44 -6.02
CA LYS A 18 5.25 14.17 -7.24
C LYS A 18 6.70 13.78 -6.92
N ALA A 19 7.32 14.41 -5.93
CA ALA A 19 8.70 14.09 -5.55
C ALA A 19 8.85 12.65 -5.02
N VAL A 20 7.84 12.12 -4.32
CA VAL A 20 7.85 10.72 -3.86
C VAL A 20 7.77 9.76 -5.05
N ILE A 21 6.91 10.06 -6.02
CA ILE A 21 6.78 9.26 -7.26
C ILE A 21 8.08 9.30 -8.06
N ASP A 22 8.68 10.49 -8.21
CA ASP A 22 9.94 10.69 -8.93
C ASP A 22 11.09 9.93 -8.23
N ASN A 23 11.16 9.97 -6.89
CA ASN A 23 12.16 9.22 -6.12
C ASN A 23 12.00 7.70 -6.29
N ALA A 24 10.77 7.19 -6.27
CA ALA A 24 10.50 5.78 -6.53
C ALA A 24 10.93 5.37 -7.96
N ALA A 25 10.63 6.22 -8.95
CA ALA A 25 11.05 6.00 -10.34
C ALA A 25 12.58 6.03 -10.50
N ILE A 26 13.26 6.95 -9.81
CA ILE A 26 14.74 7.03 -9.80
C ILE A 26 15.33 5.78 -9.18
N ALA A 27 14.81 5.31 -8.04
CA ALA A 27 15.29 4.08 -7.39
C ALA A 27 15.17 2.87 -8.33
N LEU A 28 13.99 2.67 -8.94
CA LEU A 28 13.76 1.59 -9.90
C LEU A 28 14.68 1.69 -11.12
N THR A 29 14.84 2.89 -11.69
CA THR A 29 15.73 3.12 -12.84
C THR A 29 17.19 2.86 -12.47
N GLY A 30 17.62 3.25 -11.27
CA GLY A 30 18.96 2.99 -10.74
C GLY A 30 19.27 1.50 -10.59
N ALA A 31 18.25 0.69 -10.30
CA ALA A 31 18.34 -0.77 -10.30
C ALA A 31 18.27 -1.41 -11.71
N GLY A 32 18.13 -0.60 -12.77
CA GLY A 32 18.06 -1.05 -14.16
C GLY A 32 16.65 -1.32 -14.68
N ALA A 33 15.60 -0.89 -13.97
CA ALA A 33 14.24 -1.00 -14.47
C ALA A 33 13.96 -0.01 -15.60
N LEU A 34 13.07 -0.40 -16.51
CA LEU A 34 12.44 0.52 -17.45
C LEU A 34 11.11 0.97 -16.86
N VAL A 35 11.08 2.20 -16.37
CA VAL A 35 9.89 2.81 -15.76
C VAL A 35 8.95 3.33 -16.84
N GLY A 36 7.66 3.05 -16.68
CA GLY A 36 6.58 3.46 -17.58
C GLY A 36 5.65 4.48 -16.95
N ASP A 37 4.37 4.41 -17.33
CA ASP A 37 3.38 5.41 -16.96
C ASP A 37 2.95 5.34 -15.49
N VAL A 38 2.61 6.51 -14.95
CA VAL A 38 1.92 6.70 -13.67
C VAL A 38 0.41 6.75 -13.90
N THR A 39 -0.36 5.97 -13.16
CA THR A 39 -1.83 5.98 -13.16
C THR A 39 -2.33 6.26 -11.75
N TRP A 40 -3.04 7.38 -11.56
CA TRP A 40 -3.69 7.68 -10.29
C TRP A 40 -4.87 6.74 -10.04
N LEU A 41 -4.90 6.16 -8.84
CA LEU A 41 -6.02 5.36 -8.33
C LEU A 41 -6.92 6.20 -7.42
N ALA A 42 -6.29 7.07 -6.62
CA ALA A 42 -6.91 8.11 -5.81
C ALA A 42 -5.95 9.30 -5.73
N ASP A 43 -6.42 10.50 -6.06
CA ASP A 43 -5.57 11.69 -6.15
C ASP A 43 -4.92 12.00 -4.80
N GLY A 44 -3.59 12.16 -4.80
CA GLY A 44 -2.80 12.43 -3.58
C GLY A 44 -2.74 11.28 -2.55
N GLU A 45 -3.38 10.14 -2.82
CA GLU A 45 -3.46 9.02 -1.88
C GLU A 45 -2.91 7.71 -2.46
N ALA A 46 -3.16 7.40 -3.72
CA ALA A 46 -2.65 6.18 -4.33
C ALA A 46 -2.40 6.29 -5.83
N CYS A 47 -1.25 5.79 -6.28
CA CYS A 47 -0.94 5.67 -7.70
C CYS A 47 -0.20 4.37 -8.03
N ASP A 48 -0.43 3.88 -9.25
CA ASP A 48 0.33 2.81 -9.87
C ASP A 48 1.44 3.40 -10.75
N LEU A 49 2.65 2.87 -10.64
CA LEU A 49 3.77 3.10 -11.54
C LEU A 49 4.14 1.79 -12.23
N THR A 50 3.96 1.71 -13.55
CA THR A 50 4.33 0.49 -14.29
C THR A 50 5.83 0.44 -14.55
N PHE A 51 6.43 -0.75 -14.54
CA PHE A 51 7.83 -0.94 -14.90
C PHE A 51 8.13 -2.37 -15.37
N ASP A 52 9.26 -2.55 -16.04
CA ASP A 52 9.83 -3.87 -16.35
C ASP A 52 11.37 -3.83 -16.33
N GLY A 53 12.03 -4.85 -16.90
CA GLY A 53 13.50 -4.92 -16.96
C GLY A 53 14.17 -5.58 -15.77
N ILE A 54 13.53 -5.65 -14.59
CA ILE A 54 14.10 -6.25 -13.38
C ILE A 54 13.21 -7.34 -12.74
N PRO A 55 13.81 -8.26 -11.96
CA PRO A 55 13.07 -9.19 -11.09
C PRO A 55 12.28 -8.49 -9.98
N LEU A 56 11.26 -9.17 -9.43
CA LEU A 56 10.36 -8.62 -8.41
C LEU A 56 11.08 -8.41 -7.07
N ASP A 57 11.90 -9.38 -6.65
CA ASP A 57 12.70 -9.36 -5.43
C ASP A 57 13.75 -8.23 -5.42
N VAL A 58 14.33 -7.94 -6.60
CA VAL A 58 15.21 -6.78 -6.78
C VAL A 58 14.42 -5.47 -6.60
N ALA A 59 13.22 -5.39 -7.17
CA ALA A 59 12.36 -4.20 -7.02
C ALA A 59 11.94 -3.98 -5.57
N ASP A 60 11.50 -5.03 -4.86
CA ASP A 60 11.10 -4.96 -3.44
C ASP A 60 12.26 -4.49 -2.57
N THR A 61 13.47 -5.04 -2.76
CA THR A 61 14.65 -4.66 -1.99
C THR A 61 15.05 -3.20 -2.28
N THR A 62 15.06 -2.81 -3.56
CA THR A 62 15.39 -1.44 -4.00
C THR A 62 14.45 -0.40 -3.37
N LEU A 63 13.14 -0.71 -3.31
CA LEU A 63 12.14 0.22 -2.78
C LEU A 63 12.13 0.25 -1.25
N ALA A 64 12.44 -0.87 -0.58
CA ALA A 64 12.63 -0.89 0.86
C ALA A 64 13.83 -0.03 1.28
N GLU A 65 14.93 -0.08 0.53
CA GLU A 65 16.13 0.74 0.76
C GLU A 65 15.93 2.23 0.40
N ALA A 66 14.92 2.56 -0.41
CA ALA A 66 14.61 3.94 -0.79
C ALA A 66 13.91 4.75 0.32
N GLU A 67 13.48 4.09 1.42
CA GLU A 67 12.86 4.71 2.61
C GLU A 67 11.77 5.74 2.26
N LEU A 68 10.88 5.39 1.32
CA LEU A 68 9.80 6.26 0.89
C LEU A 68 8.82 6.53 2.08
N PRO A 69 8.28 7.76 2.22
CA PRO A 69 7.38 8.11 3.33
C PRO A 69 5.94 7.61 3.13
N VAL A 70 5.76 6.57 2.31
CA VAL A 70 4.49 5.98 1.90
C VAL A 70 4.68 4.47 1.74
N ASP A 71 3.60 3.71 1.78
CA ASP A 71 3.66 2.28 1.52
C ASP A 71 3.98 2.05 0.03
N ALA A 72 4.88 1.10 -0.23
CA ALA A 72 5.33 0.73 -1.57
C ALA A 72 5.15 -0.78 -1.78
N ILE A 73 4.28 -1.15 -2.71
CA ILE A 73 3.94 -2.55 -2.98
C ILE A 73 4.28 -2.88 -4.43
N THR A 74 5.16 -3.84 -4.68
CA THR A 74 5.39 -4.34 -6.04
C THR A 74 4.63 -5.63 -6.31
N GLN A 75 4.13 -5.77 -7.53
CA GLN A 75 3.39 -6.96 -7.94
C GLN A 75 3.44 -7.17 -9.46
N LYS A 76 3.17 -8.41 -9.88
CA LYS A 76 2.99 -8.72 -11.29
C LYS A 76 1.69 -8.08 -11.80
N VAL A 77 1.75 -7.47 -12.99
CA VAL A 77 0.53 -6.92 -13.62
C VAL A 77 -0.48 -8.04 -13.95
N ALA A 78 0.04 -9.19 -14.37
CA ALA A 78 -0.79 -10.36 -14.67
C ALA A 78 -1.57 -10.81 -13.44
N THR A 79 -2.88 -11.04 -13.61
CA THR A 79 -3.80 -11.56 -12.57
C THR A 79 -4.00 -10.66 -11.34
N ARG A 80 -3.56 -9.39 -11.37
CA ARG A 80 -3.70 -8.45 -10.24
C ARG A 80 -5.15 -8.09 -9.91
N ARG A 81 -6.00 -7.95 -10.93
CA ARG A 81 -7.43 -7.62 -10.75
C ARG A 81 -8.17 -8.84 -10.20
N LYS A 82 -8.29 -8.91 -8.88
CA LYS A 82 -9.07 -9.94 -8.18
C LYS A 82 -10.56 -9.68 -8.33
N LYS A 83 -11.37 -10.74 -8.26
CA LYS A 83 -12.84 -10.67 -8.40
C LYS A 83 -13.57 -10.53 -7.06
N LEU A 84 -12.90 -10.85 -5.96
CA LEU A 84 -13.46 -10.88 -4.62
C LEU A 84 -12.39 -10.39 -3.63
N LEU A 85 -12.79 -9.50 -2.74
CA LEU A 85 -12.03 -9.07 -1.57
C LEU A 85 -12.84 -9.51 -0.34
N ILE A 86 -12.20 -10.24 0.56
CA ILE A 86 -12.74 -10.58 1.88
C ILE A 86 -11.82 -9.91 2.88
N ALA A 87 -12.40 -9.19 3.82
CA ALA A 87 -11.68 -8.51 4.88
C ALA A 87 -12.31 -8.87 6.23
N ASP A 88 -11.50 -8.82 7.28
CA ASP A 88 -12.01 -8.88 8.64
C ASP A 88 -12.85 -7.63 8.96
N MET A 89 -13.70 -7.71 9.97
CA MET A 89 -14.60 -6.62 10.34
C MET A 89 -13.94 -5.67 11.33
N ASP A 90 -13.69 -6.16 12.55
CA ASP A 90 -13.13 -5.39 13.65
C ASP A 90 -11.68 -4.98 13.33
N SER A 91 -11.32 -3.75 13.70
CA SER A 91 -9.99 -3.16 13.47
C SER A 91 -9.49 -3.19 12.01
N THR A 92 -10.39 -3.38 11.04
CA THR A 92 -10.07 -3.41 9.59
C THR A 92 -11.10 -2.60 8.79
N ILE A 93 -12.38 -2.98 8.83
CA ILE A 93 -13.47 -2.24 8.17
C ILE A 93 -14.07 -1.22 9.14
N VAL A 94 -14.21 -1.59 10.41
CA VAL A 94 -14.58 -0.68 11.50
C VAL A 94 -13.36 -0.45 12.39
N THR A 95 -13.22 0.75 12.93
CA THR A 95 -12.05 1.15 13.74
C THR A 95 -12.10 0.62 15.17
N GLY A 96 -13.29 0.23 15.64
CA GLY A 96 -13.52 -0.24 17.00
C GLY A 96 -13.48 -1.77 17.11
N GLU A 97 -13.43 -2.24 18.35
CA GLU A 97 -13.62 -3.64 18.70
C GLU A 97 -15.04 -3.81 19.24
N THR A 98 -15.94 -4.33 18.40
CA THR A 98 -17.39 -4.27 18.67
C THR A 98 -17.79 -4.96 19.98
N LEU A 99 -17.08 -6.01 20.38
CA LEU A 99 -17.33 -6.74 21.63
C LEU A 99 -16.86 -5.98 22.87
N ASP A 100 -15.75 -5.26 22.78
CA ASP A 100 -15.22 -4.46 23.87
C ASP A 100 -16.11 -3.26 24.17
N GLU A 101 -16.60 -2.60 23.12
CA GLU A 101 -17.57 -1.51 23.24
C GLU A 101 -18.88 -1.98 23.90
N LEU A 102 -19.35 -3.18 23.55
CA LEU A 102 -20.54 -3.78 24.17
C LEU A 102 -20.30 -4.15 25.64
N ALA A 103 -19.13 -4.70 25.96
CA ALA A 103 -18.76 -5.07 27.32
C ALA A 103 -18.62 -3.85 28.24
N GLU A 104 -18.08 -2.76 27.71
CA GLU A 104 -18.05 -1.46 28.39
C GLU A 104 -19.45 -0.92 28.66
N PHE A 105 -20.33 -0.93 27.65
CA PHE A 105 -21.73 -0.54 27.83
C PHE A 105 -22.46 -1.38 28.88
N ALA A 106 -22.16 -2.68 28.95
CA ALA A 106 -22.74 -3.61 29.92
C ALA A 106 -22.05 -3.59 31.31
N GLY A 107 -20.98 -2.82 31.49
CA GLY A 107 -20.24 -2.72 32.76
C GLY A 107 -19.44 -3.99 33.13
N VAL A 108 -19.10 -4.83 32.15
CA VAL A 108 -18.38 -6.10 32.34
C VAL A 108 -17.02 -6.15 31.63
N LYS A 109 -16.50 -4.99 31.22
CA LYS A 109 -15.25 -4.85 30.46
C LYS A 109 -14.09 -5.66 31.04
N ASP A 110 -13.84 -5.59 32.35
CA ASP A 110 -12.72 -6.29 33.00
C ASP A 110 -12.77 -7.84 32.89
N ARG A 111 -13.94 -8.41 32.56
CA ARG A 111 -14.12 -9.86 32.35
C ARG A 111 -13.94 -10.28 30.90
N VAL A 112 -13.97 -9.31 29.99
CA VAL A 112 -13.95 -9.52 28.54
C VAL A 112 -12.61 -9.05 27.96
N ALA A 113 -12.04 -7.98 28.50
CA ALA A 113 -10.74 -7.45 28.12
C ALA A 113 -9.66 -8.53 28.27
N ALA A 114 -8.96 -8.82 27.17
CA ALA A 114 -7.89 -9.81 27.07
C ALA A 114 -6.70 -9.23 26.30
#